data_AF-A0A956ECI8-F1
#
_entry.id   AF-A0A956ECI8-F1
#
_cell.length_a   1.000
_cell.length_b   1.000
_cell.length_c   1.000
_cell.angle_alpha   90.00
_cell.angle_beta   90.00
_cell.angle_gamma   90.00
#
_symmetry.space_group_name_H-M   'P 1'
#
loop_
_entity.id
_entity.type
_entity.pdbx_description
1 polymer ?
#
loop_
_entity_poly.entity_id
_entity_poly.type
_entity_poly.pdbx_seq_one_letter_code
_entity_poly.pdbx_strand_id
1 'polypeptide(L)'
;RRWTQRELAQATDLSEGHVSRTVLRLEEADLVTKVGGHIAVPDPGLLLKAWEQDYQGPHEAVRAHVGATTNEAVLDAALAALQEAGIRCAATGLAGAWRLLRVIASCPCW
;
A
#
# COMPACT_ATOMS: atom_id res chain seq x y z
N ARG A 1 -12.39 0.91 10.50
CA ARG A 1 -12.94 2.28 10.39
C ARG A 1 -14.04 2.25 9.33
N ARG A 2 -15.20 2.86 9.55
CA ARG A 2 -16.28 2.99 8.55
C ARG A 2 -16.15 4.35 7.88
N TRP A 3 -16.36 4.43 6.57
CA TRP A 3 -16.22 5.66 5.80
C TRP A 3 -17.54 6.03 5.14
N THR A 4 -17.94 7.28 5.26
CA THR A 4 -18.99 7.90 4.42
C THR A 4 -18.35 8.53 3.19
N GLN A 5 -19.15 8.78 2.13
CA GLN A 5 -18.66 9.50 0.95
C GLN A 5 -18.14 10.90 1.28
N ARG A 6 -18.77 11.58 2.24
CA ARG A 6 -18.33 12.90 2.72
C ARG A 6 -16.95 12.84 3.39
N GLU A 7 -16.71 11.83 4.23
CA GLU A 7 -15.41 11.64 4.87
C GLU A 7 -14.33 11.27 3.84
N LEU A 8 -14.68 10.48 2.81
CA LEU A 8 -13.75 10.20 1.70
C LEU A 8 -13.41 11.46 0.91
N ALA A 9 -14.39 12.30 0.59
CA ALA A 9 -14.17 13.57 -0.09
C ALA A 9 -13.18 14.44 0.69
N GLN A 10 -13.39 14.58 2.00
CA GLN A 10 -12.50 15.34 2.88
C GLN A 10 -11.10 14.72 2.99
N ALA A 11 -11.00 13.39 3.10
CA ALA A 11 -9.71 12.71 3.27
C ALA A 11 -8.86 12.63 1.98
N THR A 12 -9.51 12.73 0.82
CA THR A 12 -8.84 12.61 -0.50
C THR A 12 -8.71 13.94 -1.23
N ASP A 13 -9.23 15.04 -0.65
CA ASP A 13 -9.33 16.35 -1.28
C ASP A 13 -10.06 16.32 -2.64
N LEU A 14 -11.00 15.38 -2.78
CA LEU A 14 -11.85 15.22 -3.95
C LEU A 14 -13.24 15.80 -3.68
N SER A 15 -13.92 16.26 -4.73
CA SER A 15 -15.32 16.69 -4.61
C SER A 15 -16.25 15.51 -4.32
N GLU A 16 -17.35 15.77 -3.61
CA GLU A 16 -18.36 14.74 -3.32
C GLU A 16 -18.93 14.11 -4.60
N GLY A 17 -19.11 14.89 -5.66
CA GLY A 17 -19.53 14.38 -6.97
C GLY A 17 -18.49 13.47 -7.65
N HIS A 18 -17.19 13.72 -7.42
CA HIS A 18 -16.14 12.81 -7.90
C HIS A 18 -16.18 11.50 -7.11
N VAL A 19 -16.20 11.58 -5.77
CA VAL A 19 -16.29 10.41 -4.89
C VAL A 19 -17.54 9.58 -5.19
N SER A 20 -18.69 10.23 -5.39
CA SER A 20 -19.94 9.53 -5.70
C SER A 20 -19.85 8.72 -6.99
N ARG A 21 -19.25 9.28 -8.05
CA ARG A 21 -19.05 8.56 -9.32
C ARG A 21 -18.06 7.41 -9.16
N THR A 22 -16.97 7.61 -8.42
CA THR A 22 -16.00 6.54 -8.14
C THR A 22 -16.64 5.40 -7.34
N VAL A 23 -17.36 5.72 -6.27
CA VAL A 23 -18.03 4.72 -5.43
C VAL A 23 -19.10 3.97 -6.21
N LEU A 24 -19.87 4.66 -7.08
CA LEU A 24 -20.84 4.00 -7.95
C LEU A 24 -20.17 2.97 -8.86
N ARG A 25 -19.06 3.33 -9.52
CA ARG A 25 -18.31 2.39 -10.39
C ARG A 25 -17.74 1.20 -9.62
N LEU A 26 -17.24 1.44 -8.41
CA LEU A 26 -16.72 0.35 -7.56
C LEU A 26 -17.84 -0.57 -7.04
N GLU A 27 -19.05 -0.02 -6.83
CA GLU A 27 -20.24 -0.78 -6.44
C GLU A 27 -20.77 -1.59 -7.62
N GLU A 28 -20.80 -1.02 -8.84
CA GLU A 28 -21.14 -1.72 -10.09
C GLU A 28 -20.15 -2.86 -10.43
N ALA A 29 -18.91 -2.76 -9.93
CA ALA A 29 -17.88 -3.79 -10.07
C ALA A 29 -17.85 -4.80 -8.91
N ASP A 30 -18.83 -4.75 -7.98
CA ASP A 30 -18.91 -5.58 -6.78
C ASP A 30 -17.69 -5.48 -5.84
N LEU A 31 -16.89 -4.42 -5.95
CA LEU A 31 -15.68 -4.21 -5.14
C LEU A 31 -15.98 -3.50 -3.81
N VAL A 32 -17.06 -2.73 -3.76
CA VAL A 32 -17.56 -2.07 -2.55
C VAL A 32 -19.08 -2.18 -2.47
N THR A 33 -19.63 -1.98 -1.28
CA THR A 33 -21.08 -1.95 -1.05
C THR A 33 -21.47 -0.85 -0.08
N LYS A 34 -22.65 -0.26 -0.26
CA LYS A 34 -23.22 0.71 0.69
C LYS A 34 -24.06 -0.01 1.75
N VAL A 35 -23.67 0.13 3.01
CA VAL A 35 -24.42 -0.42 4.16
C VAL A 35 -24.69 0.70 5.16
N GLY A 36 -25.97 1.05 5.33
CA GLY A 36 -26.39 2.06 6.31
C GLY A 36 -25.75 3.43 6.10
N GLY A 37 -25.52 3.86 4.86
CA GLY A 37 -24.88 5.13 4.52
C GLY A 37 -23.35 5.14 4.58
N HIS A 38 -22.73 4.00 4.90
CA HIS A 38 -21.28 3.82 4.87
C HIS A 38 -20.85 2.93 3.72
N ILE A 39 -19.60 3.08 3.30
CA ILE A 39 -18.95 2.25 2.30
C ILE A 39 -18.24 1.11 3.03
N ALA A 40 -18.58 -0.12 2.66
CA ALA A 40 -17.94 -1.33 3.11
C ALA A 40 -17.20 -2.00 1.95
N VAL A 41 -16.08 -2.65 2.26
CA VAL A 41 -15.29 -3.43 1.32
C VAL A 41 -15.48 -4.90 1.68
N PRO A 42 -16.27 -5.68 0.92
CA PRO A 42 -16.55 -7.07 1.23
C PRO A 42 -15.29 -7.94 1.24
N ASP A 43 -14.42 -7.74 0.26
CA ASP A 43 -13.12 -8.41 0.13
C ASP A 43 -12.02 -7.38 -0.18
N PRO A 44 -11.21 -6.99 0.82
CA PRO A 44 -10.08 -6.08 0.61
C PRO A 44 -9.02 -6.60 -0.37
N GLY A 45 -8.83 -7.92 -0.45
CA GLY A 45 -7.87 -8.53 -1.35
C GLY A 45 -8.32 -8.42 -2.81
N LEU A 46 -9.61 -8.57 -3.08
CA LEU A 46 -10.17 -8.37 -4.42
C LEU A 46 -10.08 -6.91 -4.87
N LEU A 47 -10.42 -5.96 -3.99
CA LEU A 47 -10.30 -4.53 -4.29
C LEU A 47 -8.86 -4.13 -4.63
N LEU A 48 -7.88 -4.64 -3.87
CA LEU A 48 -6.46 -4.38 -4.14
C LEU A 48 -5.98 -5.00 -5.45
N LYS A 49 -6.41 -6.22 -5.76
CA LYS A 49 -6.09 -6.87 -7.06
C LYS A 49 -6.69 -6.11 -8.24
N ALA A 50 -7.94 -5.66 -8.13
CA ALA A 50 -8.59 -4.87 -9.16
C ALA A 50 -7.86 -3.53 -9.37
N TRP A 51 -7.46 -2.87 -8.28
CA TRP A 51 -6.63 -1.67 -8.37
C TRP A 51 -5.26 -1.95 -9.03
N GLU A 52 -4.59 -3.04 -8.66
CA GLU A 52 -3.29 -3.44 -9.22
C GLU A 52 -3.37 -3.72 -10.73
N GLN A 53 -4.45 -4.35 -11.21
CA GLN A 53 -4.64 -4.70 -12.62
C GLN A 53 -4.61 -3.48 -13.54
N ASP A 54 -5.20 -2.37 -13.11
CA ASP A 54 -5.30 -1.14 -13.89
C ASP A 54 -4.20 -0.13 -13.56
N TYR A 55 -3.37 -0.41 -12.55
CA TYR A 55 -2.33 0.51 -12.09
C TYR A 55 -1.14 0.55 -13.06
N GLN A 56 -1.17 1.52 -13.98
CA GLN A 56 -0.04 1.87 -14.86
C GLN A 56 0.75 3.07 -14.31
N GLY A 57 1.09 3.03 -13.02
CA GLY A 57 1.97 4.04 -12.44
C GLY A 57 3.38 4.01 -13.07
N PRO A 58 4.16 5.11 -13.01
CA PRO A 58 5.54 5.08 -13.43
C PRO A 58 6.34 4.25 -12.41
N HIS A 59 6.71 3.03 -12.77
CA HIS A 59 7.70 2.25 -12.04
C HIS A 59 8.63 1.58 -13.02
N GLU A 60 9.87 2.08 -13.05
CA GLU A 60 10.96 1.32 -13.65
C GLU A 60 11.27 0.15 -12.71
N ALA A 61 10.76 -1.03 -13.06
CA ALA A 61 11.00 -2.24 -12.30
C ALA A 61 12.40 -2.79 -12.62
N VAL A 62 13.38 -2.43 -11.80
CA VAL A 62 14.75 -2.96 -11.91
C VAL A 62 14.84 -4.28 -11.15
N ARG A 63 15.18 -5.37 -11.86
CA ARG A 63 15.46 -6.67 -11.24
C ARG A 63 16.97 -6.84 -11.11
N ALA A 64 17.42 -7.19 -9.91
CA ALA A 64 18.82 -7.47 -9.63
C ALA A 64 18.94 -8.82 -8.91
N HIS A 65 20.07 -9.49 -9.14
CA HIS A 65 20.46 -10.68 -8.37
C HIS A 65 21.45 -10.25 -7.29
N VAL A 66 21.19 -10.65 -6.06
CA VAL A 66 22.08 -10.43 -4.92
C VAL A 66 22.56 -11.78 -4.42
N GLY A 67 23.87 -11.98 -4.38
CA GLY A 67 24.47 -13.17 -3.79
C GLY A 67 24.36 -13.12 -2.26
N ALA A 68 23.26 -13.62 -1.72
CA ALA A 68 23.01 -13.67 -0.28
C ALA A 68 22.26 -14.94 0.11
N THR A 69 22.47 -15.38 1.35
CA THR A 69 21.93 -16.64 1.89
C THR A 69 20.62 -16.45 2.66
N THR A 70 20.23 -15.21 2.97
CA THR A 70 18.97 -14.89 3.65
C THR A 70 18.29 -13.66 3.03
N ASN A 71 16.98 -13.55 3.25
CA ASN A 71 16.19 -12.42 2.73
C ASN A 71 16.62 -11.09 3.37
N GLU A 72 17.03 -11.11 4.65
CA GLU A 72 17.56 -9.93 5.36
C GLU A 72 18.87 -9.47 4.75
N ALA A 73 19.78 -10.40 4.41
CA ALA A 73 21.04 -10.08 3.78
C ALA A 73 20.85 -9.49 2.37
N VAL A 74 19.84 -9.97 1.61
CA VAL A 74 19.44 -9.34 0.33
C VAL A 74 18.99 -7.89 0.56
N LEU A 75 18.13 -7.67 1.56
CA LEU A 75 17.60 -6.35 1.86
C LEU A 75 18.71 -5.37 2.33
N ASP A 76 19.61 -5.82 3.20
CA ASP A 76 20.72 -5.03 3.71
C ASP A 76 21.67 -4.61 2.57
N ALA A 77 22.01 -5.54 1.67
CA ALA A 77 22.84 -5.25 0.50
C ALA A 77 22.17 -4.26 -0.46
N ALA A 78 20.87 -4.43 -0.72
CA ALA A 78 20.11 -3.52 -1.58
C ALA A 78 20.02 -2.10 -0.97
N LEU A 79 19.78 -2.00 0.33
CA LEU A 79 19.76 -0.71 1.04
C LEU A 79 21.12 -0.01 1.00
N ALA A 80 22.21 -0.74 1.23
CA ALA A 80 23.55 -0.19 1.17
C ALA A 80 23.86 0.38 -0.23
N ALA A 81 23.59 -0.40 -1.29
CA ALA A 81 23.83 0.03 -2.67
C ALA A 81 23.01 1.29 -3.04
N LEU A 82 21.74 1.35 -2.62
CA LEU A 82 20.89 2.52 -2.87
C LEU A 82 21.37 3.75 -2.09
N GLN A 83 21.85 3.57 -0.85
CA GLN A 83 22.42 4.64 -0.04
C GLN A 83 23.74 5.17 -0.62
N GLU A 84 24.62 4.29 -1.09
CA GLU A 84 25.87 4.65 -1.78
C GLU A 84 25.59 5.44 -3.06
N ALA A 85 24.52 5.10 -3.78
CA ALA A 85 24.05 5.84 -4.94
C ALA A 85 23.31 7.16 -4.60
N GLY A 86 23.13 7.48 -3.31
CA GLY A 86 22.39 8.67 -2.87
C GLY A 86 20.88 8.61 -3.13
N ILE A 87 20.33 7.42 -3.37
CA ILE A 87 18.92 7.21 -3.68
C ILE A 87 18.14 7.04 -2.38
N ARG A 88 17.21 7.96 -2.11
CA ARG A 88 16.24 7.81 -1.01
C ARG A 88 15.29 6.67 -1.34
N CYS A 89 15.25 5.67 -0.46
CA CYS A 89 14.41 4.50 -0.64
C CYS A 89 13.64 4.16 0.65
N ALA A 90 12.58 3.40 0.49
CA ALA A 90 11.83 2.80 1.59
C ALA A 90 11.55 1.34 1.24
N ALA A 91 11.90 0.42 2.16
CA ALA A 91 11.54 -0.97 2.03
C ALA A 91 10.04 -1.14 2.35
N THR A 92 9.29 -1.74 1.44
CA THR A 92 7.85 -1.99 1.61
C THR A 92 7.56 -3.49 1.68
N GLY A 93 6.30 -3.86 1.96
CA GLY A 93 5.89 -5.25 2.07
C GLY A 93 6.63 -6.00 3.21
N LEU A 94 6.93 -7.28 2.97
CA LEU A 94 7.54 -8.14 3.98
C LEU A 94 8.92 -7.62 4.43
N ALA A 95 9.74 -7.15 3.50
CA ALA A 95 11.06 -6.58 3.79
C ALA A 95 10.98 -5.37 4.75
N GLY A 96 10.02 -4.47 4.52
CA GLY A 96 9.74 -3.36 5.43
C GLY A 96 9.25 -3.83 6.80
N ALA A 97 8.36 -4.82 6.85
CA ALA A 97 7.82 -5.37 8.09
C ALA A 97 8.92 -5.93 9.00
N TRP A 98 9.88 -6.68 8.46
CA TRP A 98 11.01 -7.22 9.23
C TRP A 98 11.89 -6.14 9.87
N ARG A 99 12.17 -5.03 9.16
CA ARG A 99 12.93 -3.91 9.71
C ARG A 99 12.19 -3.20 10.84
N LEU A 100 10.87 -3.04 10.70
CA LEU A 100 10.03 -2.40 11.71
C LEU A 100 9.95 -3.23 13.00
N LEU A 101 9.79 -4.54 12.87
CA LEU A 101 9.78 -5.49 13.99
C LEU A 101 11.07 -5.45 14.82
N ARG A 102 12.24 -5.30 14.18
CA ARG A 102 13.53 -5.17 14.89
C ARG A 102 13.62 -3.88 15.71
N VAL A 103 13.12 -2.77 15.18
CA VAL A 103 13.07 -1.49 15.91
C VAL A 103 12.19 -1.61 17.15
N ILE A 104 11.00 -2.22 17.01
CA ILE A 104 10.07 -2.43 18.12
C ILE A 104 10.66 -3.38 19.18
N ALA A 105 11.31 -4.47 18.77
CA ALA A 105 11.94 -5.42 19.68
C ALA A 105 13.16 -4.84 20.44
N SER A 106 13.79 -3.79 19.92
CA SER A 106 14.93 -3.11 20.54
C SER A 106 14.55 -1.97 21.49
N CYS A 107 13.26 -1.62 21.61
CA CYS A 107 12.76 -0.63 22.57
C CYS A 107 12.48 -1.32 23.92
N PRO A 108 13.24 -1.03 25.00
CA PRO A 108 13.01 -1.61 26.31
C PRO A 108 11.88 -0.86 27.01
N CYS A 109 10.64 -1.15 26.64
CA CYS A 109 9.47 -0.74 27.40
C CYS A 109 8.27 -1.64 27.06
N TRP A 110 8.27 -2.81 27.70
CA TRP A 110 7.07 -3.49 28.19
C TRP A 110 7.40 -4.08 29.56
#